data_AF-G3B4K9-F1
#
_entry.id   AF-G3B4K9-F1
#
_cell.length_a   1.000
_cell.length_b   1.000
_cell.length_c   1.000
_cell.angle_alpha   90.00
_cell.angle_beta   90.00
_cell.angle_gamma   90.00
#
_symmetry.space_group_name_H-M   'P 1'
#
loop_
_entity.id
_entity.type
_entity.pdbx_description
1 polymer ?
#
loop_
_entity_poly.entity_id
_entity_poly.type
_entity_poly.pdbx_seq_one_letter_code
_entity_poly.pdbx_strand_id
1 'polypeptide(L)'
;MNTSSKFPEGIKIDDITSGRIDPQLIYSEIDRLKYEINVLRNDMSVFIRALATIPEGSNQQDYYRSVAGKLKVVQNSIKEYCAQYNKLLPIINLSQIKLGHEVEVLPQNLKNDKAKVKPVKR
;
A
#
# COMPACT_ATOMS: atom_id res chain seq x y z
N MET A 1 17.79 9.49 12.21
CA MET A 1 18.18 8.10 12.53
C MET A 1 17.45 7.19 11.56
N ASN A 2 18.16 6.54 10.63
CA ASN A 2 17.55 5.65 9.63
C ASN A 2 17.25 4.29 10.25
N THR A 3 16.02 4.07 10.72
CA THR A 3 15.52 2.73 11.03
C THR A 3 14.95 2.14 9.74
N SER A 4 15.80 1.55 8.89
CA SER A 4 15.29 0.65 7.87
C SER A 4 14.72 -0.58 8.58
N SER A 5 13.41 -0.61 8.77
CA SER A 5 12.72 -1.84 9.13
C SER A 5 12.98 -2.81 7.99
N LYS A 6 13.91 -3.75 8.17
CA LYS A 6 14.21 -4.81 7.19
C LYS A 6 13.09 -5.84 7.21
N PHE A 7 11.87 -5.40 6.93
CA PHE A 7 10.79 -6.33 6.62
C PHE A 7 11.14 -7.03 5.29
N PRO A 8 11.15 -8.37 5.23
CA PRO A 8 11.61 -9.11 4.07
C PRO A 8 10.91 -8.66 2.78
N GLU A 9 11.64 -8.59 1.66
CA GLU A 9 11.08 -8.18 0.38
C GLU A 9 10.05 -9.17 -0.19
N GLY A 10 10.13 -10.44 0.23
CA GLY A 10 9.16 -11.47 -0.13
C GLY A 10 8.97 -12.43 1.03
N ILE A 11 7.71 -12.76 1.29
CA ILE A 11 7.32 -13.72 2.34
C ILE A 11 6.66 -14.91 1.66
N LYS A 12 7.25 -16.10 1.85
CA LYS A 12 6.58 -17.37 1.59
C LYS A 12 6.03 -17.91 2.89
N ILE A 13 4.92 -18.63 2.81
CA ILE A 13 4.30 -19.27 3.99
C ILE A 13 5.29 -20.23 4.67
N ASP A 14 6.08 -20.94 3.89
CA ASP A 14 7.10 -21.87 4.40
C ASP A 14 8.21 -21.18 5.20
N ASP A 15 8.52 -19.91 4.90
CA ASP A 15 9.50 -19.13 5.67
C ASP A 15 8.97 -18.77 7.08
N ILE A 16 7.64 -18.77 7.27
CA ILE A 16 7.01 -18.53 8.57
C ILE A 16 6.96 -19.83 9.38
N THR A 17 6.51 -20.93 8.76
CA THR A 17 6.41 -22.24 9.43
C THR A 17 7.77 -22.82 9.79
N SER A 18 8.82 -22.49 9.04
CA SER A 18 10.21 -22.86 9.34
C SER A 18 10.88 -21.98 10.39
N GLY A 19 10.22 -20.92 10.89
CA GLY A 19 10.78 -19.98 11.87
C GLY A 19 11.82 -19.01 11.32
N ARG A 20 12.00 -18.95 9.99
CA ARG A 20 12.91 -18.01 9.33
C ARG A 20 12.44 -16.56 9.45
N ILE A 21 11.14 -16.35 9.54
CA ILE A 21 10.52 -15.05 9.82
C ILE A 21 9.88 -15.12 11.20
N ASP A 22 10.31 -14.22 12.09
CA ASP A 22 9.69 -14.05 13.40
C ASP A 22 8.26 -13.50 13.24
N PRO A 23 7.22 -14.19 13.77
CA PRO A 23 5.85 -13.69 13.77
C PRO A 23 5.71 -12.28 14.37
N GLN A 24 6.53 -11.90 15.35
CA GLN A 24 6.49 -10.56 15.94
C GLN A 24 6.83 -9.46 14.91
N LEU A 25 7.70 -9.75 13.94
CA LEU A 25 7.98 -8.81 12.86
C LEU A 25 6.74 -8.58 11.99
N ILE A 26 5.96 -9.62 11.73
CA ILE A 26 4.71 -9.52 10.97
C ILE A 26 3.69 -8.66 11.73
N TYR A 27 3.49 -8.90 13.02
CA TYR A 27 2.58 -8.10 13.84
C TYR A 27 3.01 -6.63 13.89
N SER A 28 4.31 -6.37 14.10
CA SER A 28 4.84 -5.01 14.13
C SER A 28 4.65 -4.27 12.80
N GLU A 29 4.81 -4.98 11.67
CA GLU A 29 4.60 -4.39 10.33
C GLU A 29 3.11 -4.11 10.08
N ILE A 30 2.21 -4.98 10.51
CA ILE A 30 0.76 -4.75 10.43
C ILE A 30 0.38 -3.49 11.23
N ASP A 31 0.87 -3.34 12.45
CA ASP A 31 0.56 -2.18 13.29
C ASP A 31 1.18 -0.89 12.74
N ARG A 32 2.39 -0.98 12.17
CA ARG A 32 3.00 0.12 11.42
C ARG A 32 2.12 0.54 10.24
N LEU A 33 1.63 -0.40 9.43
CA LEU A 33 0.76 -0.08 8.30
C LEU A 33 -0.58 0.53 8.74
N LYS A 34 -1.17 0.04 9.84
CA LYS A 34 -2.38 0.66 10.42
C LYS A 34 -2.13 2.13 10.81
N TYR A 35 -0.95 2.44 11.32
CA TYR A 35 -0.58 3.82 11.60
C TYR A 35 -0.39 4.62 10.30
N GLU A 36 0.41 4.10 9.37
CA GLU A 36 0.73 4.77 8.09
C GLU A 36 -0.51 5.08 7.24
N ILE A 37 -1.51 4.18 7.19
CA ILE A 37 -2.75 4.45 6.45
C ILE A 37 -3.57 5.60 7.05
N ASN A 38 -3.49 5.81 8.37
CA ASN A 38 -4.11 6.96 9.03
C ASN A 38 -3.39 8.26 8.66
N VAL A 39 -2.05 8.25 8.66
CA VAL A 39 -1.22 9.39 8.24
C VAL A 39 -1.53 9.74 6.78
N LEU A 40 -1.53 8.74 5.89
CA LEU A 40 -1.83 8.93 4.48
C LEU A 40 -3.23 9.51 4.25
N ARG A 41 -4.24 9.04 5.01
CA ARG A 41 -5.61 9.61 4.95
C ARG A 41 -5.63 11.08 5.32
N ASN A 42 -4.89 11.46 6.37
CA ASN A 42 -4.77 12.85 6.77
C ASN A 42 -4.09 13.69 5.68
N ASP A 43 -2.98 13.21 5.12
CA ASP A 43 -2.22 13.92 4.09
C ASP A 43 -3.04 14.11 2.81
N MET A 44 -3.79 13.07 2.39
CA MET A 44 -4.74 13.17 1.29
C MET A 44 -5.82 14.22 1.58
N SER A 45 -6.34 14.27 2.81
CA SER A 45 -7.35 15.25 3.21
C SER A 45 -6.80 16.68 3.15
N VAL A 46 -5.57 16.89 3.64
CA VAL A 46 -4.87 18.18 3.57
C VAL A 46 -4.59 18.59 2.13
N PHE A 47 -4.18 17.65 1.29
CA PHE A 47 -3.96 17.90 -0.14
C PHE A 47 -5.26 18.33 -0.84
N ILE A 48 -6.37 17.61 -0.64
CA ILE A 48 -7.66 17.94 -1.25
C ILE A 48 -8.13 19.34 -0.81
N ARG A 49 -7.99 19.67 0.48
CA ARG A 49 -8.31 21.02 0.99
C ARG A 49 -7.43 22.09 0.33
N ALA A 50 -6.12 21.83 0.22
CA ALA A 50 -5.20 22.75 -0.43
C ALA A 50 -5.50 22.94 -1.93
N LEU A 51 -6.01 21.92 -2.61
CA LEU A 51 -6.44 22.01 -4.00
C LEU A 51 -7.75 22.80 -4.17
N ALA A 52 -8.64 22.72 -3.18
CA ALA A 52 -9.95 23.36 -3.20
C ALA A 52 -9.94 24.80 -2.67
N THR A 53 -8.83 25.28 -2.11
CA THR A 53 -8.75 26.59 -1.46
C THR A 53 -7.54 27.36 -1.96
N ILE A 54 -7.77 28.55 -2.51
CA ILE A 54 -6.72 29.50 -2.88
C ILE A 54 -6.58 30.52 -1.75
N PRO A 55 -5.44 30.57 -1.03
CA PRO A 55 -5.23 31.54 0.04
C PRO A 55 -5.24 32.99 -0.49
N GLU A 56 -5.90 33.90 0.23
CA GLU A 56 -5.87 35.32 -0.09
C GLU A 56 -4.43 35.86 -0.02
N GLY A 57 -4.03 36.66 -1.01
CA GLY A 57 -2.67 37.22 -1.08
C GLY A 57 -1.58 36.25 -1.56
N SER A 58 -1.90 35.00 -1.91
CA SER A 58 -0.93 34.08 -2.51
C SER A 58 -0.75 34.35 -4.00
N ASN A 59 0.49 34.32 -4.50
CA ASN A 59 0.72 34.33 -5.94
C ASN A 59 0.44 32.94 -6.53
N GLN A 60 0.03 32.92 -7.80
CA GLN A 60 -0.37 31.69 -8.50
C GLN A 60 0.76 30.64 -8.58
N GLN A 61 2.01 31.09 -8.67
CA GLN A 61 3.16 30.20 -8.80
C GLN A 61 3.47 29.48 -7.48
N ASP A 62 3.37 30.17 -6.35
CA ASP A 62 3.58 29.61 -5.03
C ASP A 62 2.44 28.67 -4.63
N TYR A 63 1.20 29.03 -4.99
CA TYR A 63 0.06 28.13 -4.87
C TYR A 63 0.30 26.83 -5.66
N TYR A 64 0.66 26.95 -6.94
CA TYR A 64 0.95 25.79 -7.80
C TYR A 64 2.08 24.93 -7.22
N ARG A 65 3.20 25.53 -6.83
CA ARG A 65 4.35 24.81 -6.23
C ARG A 65 3.95 24.06 -4.97
N SER A 66 3.16 24.69 -4.10
CA SER A 66 2.66 24.08 -2.86
C SER A 66 1.76 22.87 -3.14
N VAL A 67 0.78 23.01 -4.02
CA VAL A 67 -0.15 21.93 -4.38
C VAL A 67 0.57 20.79 -5.10
N ALA A 68 1.44 21.09 -6.07
CA ALA A 68 2.23 20.09 -6.79
C ALA A 68 3.19 19.33 -5.84
N GLY A 69 3.80 20.02 -4.88
CA GLY A 69 4.62 19.42 -3.84
C GLY A 69 3.83 18.42 -2.99
N LYS A 70 2.66 18.83 -2.49
CA LYS A 70 1.76 17.96 -1.72
C LYS A 70 1.29 16.74 -2.52
N LEU A 71 0.94 16.93 -3.79
CA LEU A 71 0.56 15.82 -4.67
C LEU A 71 1.68 14.79 -4.80
N LYS A 72 2.93 15.24 -5.01
CA LYS A 72 4.08 14.35 -5.14
C LYS A 72 4.32 13.55 -3.86
N VAL A 73 4.18 14.18 -2.70
CA VAL A 73 4.29 13.51 -1.39
C VAL A 73 3.22 12.42 -1.27
N VAL A 74 1.95 12.76 -1.47
CA VAL A 74 0.83 11.80 -1.39
C VAL A 74 1.05 10.62 -2.36
N GLN A 75 1.45 10.88 -3.60
CA GLN A 75 1.72 9.83 -4.59
C GLN A 75 2.85 8.88 -4.15
N ASN A 76 3.93 9.41 -3.58
CA ASN A 76 5.03 8.60 -3.09
C ASN A 76 4.60 7.77 -1.87
N SER A 77 3.90 8.38 -0.91
CA SER A 77 3.38 7.68 0.26
C SER A 77 2.40 6.56 -0.10
N ILE A 78 1.53 6.75 -1.10
CA ILE A 78 0.67 5.67 -1.63
C ILE A 78 1.50 4.51 -2.17
N LYS A 79 2.52 4.81 -3.00
CA LYS A 79 3.37 3.77 -3.61
C LYS A 79 4.13 2.98 -2.54
N GLU A 80 4.68 3.68 -1.56
CA GLU A 80 5.42 3.07 -0.45
C GLU A 80 4.49 2.22 0.41
N TYR A 81 3.32 2.73 0.79
CA TYR A 81 2.32 1.98 1.55
C TYR A 81 1.92 0.70 0.81
N CYS A 82 1.55 0.81 -0.48
CA CYS A 82 1.18 -0.36 -1.28
C CYS A 82 2.32 -1.37 -1.40
N ALA A 83 3.56 -0.92 -1.57
CA ALA A 83 4.72 -1.81 -1.65
C ALA A 83 4.90 -2.63 -0.36
N GLN A 84 4.66 -2.02 0.81
CA GLN A 84 4.77 -2.71 2.09
C GLN A 84 3.56 -3.61 2.36
N TYR A 85 2.34 -3.14 2.07
CA TYR A 85 1.12 -3.94 2.17
C TYR A 85 1.20 -5.22 1.31
N ASN A 86 1.71 -5.10 0.08
CA ASN A 86 1.83 -6.22 -0.84
C ASN A 86 2.74 -7.34 -0.31
N LYS A 87 3.73 -7.02 0.55
CA LYS A 87 4.59 -8.02 1.18
C LYS A 87 3.84 -8.88 2.19
N LEU A 88 2.77 -8.35 2.79
CA LEU A 88 1.92 -9.07 3.74
C LEU A 88 0.81 -9.86 3.06
N LEU A 89 0.52 -9.59 1.78
CA LEU A 89 -0.56 -10.23 1.04
C LEU A 89 -0.56 -11.77 1.11
N PRO A 90 0.59 -12.48 1.01
CA PRO A 90 0.61 -13.94 1.16
C PRO A 90 0.06 -14.40 2.52
N ILE A 91 0.38 -13.68 3.59
CA ILE A 91 -0.06 -13.98 4.96
C ILE A 91 -1.54 -13.68 5.12
N ILE A 92 -1.98 -12.53 4.60
CA ILE A 92 -3.39 -12.11 4.61
C ILE A 92 -4.24 -13.15 3.86
N ASN A 93 -3.82 -13.54 2.66
CA ASN A 93 -4.53 -14.52 1.84
C ASN A 93 -4.58 -15.90 2.50
N LEU A 94 -3.49 -16.35 3.12
CA LEU A 94 -3.51 -17.60 3.89
C LEU A 94 -4.53 -17.52 5.04
N SER A 95 -4.56 -16.39 5.75
CA SER A 95 -5.49 -16.18 6.86
C SER A 95 -6.93 -16.17 6.37
N GLN A 96 -7.21 -15.51 5.24
CA GLN A 96 -8.53 -15.51 4.59
C GLN A 96 -8.97 -16.93 4.20
N ILE A 97 -8.11 -17.73 3.56
CA ILE A 97 -8.41 -19.13 3.21
C ILE A 97 -8.76 -19.94 4.47
N LYS A 98 -7.98 -19.80 5.54
CA LYS A 98 -8.23 -20.51 6.82
C LYS A 98 -9.54 -20.09 7.48
N LEU A 99 -9.98 -18.85 7.26
CA LEU A 99 -11.25 -18.32 7.75
C LEU A 99 -12.43 -18.57 6.78
N GLY A 100 -12.19 -19.17 5.62
CA GLY A 100 -13.22 -19.42 4.60
C GLY A 100 -13.62 -18.17 3.79
N HIS A 101 -12.78 -17.14 3.77
CA HIS A 101 -12.99 -15.92 3.00
C HIS A 101 -12.30 -15.98 1.62
N GLU A 102 -12.79 -15.18 0.66
CA GLU A 102 -12.13 -14.99 -0.63
C GLU A 102 -10.77 -14.30 -0.47
N VAL A 103 -9.81 -14.69 -1.31
CA VAL A 103 -8.45 -14.12 -1.30
C VAL A 103 -8.42 -12.77 -1.98
N GLU A 104 -7.60 -11.86 -1.46
CA GLU A 104 -7.36 -10.59 -2.09
C GLU A 104 -6.42 -10.73 -3.31
N VAL A 105 -6.90 -10.27 -4.46
CA VAL A 105 -6.15 -10.29 -5.73
C VAL A 105 -5.75 -8.86 -6.11
N LEU A 106 -4.46 -8.62 -6.28
CA LEU A 106 -3.96 -7.32 -6.73
C LEU A 106 -4.52 -6.99 -8.12
N PRO A 107 -4.92 -5.73 -8.38
CA PRO A 107 -5.38 -5.31 -9.70
C PRO A 107 -4.38 -5.54 -10.84
N GLN A 108 -3.07 -5.58 -10.51
CA GLN A 108 -2.02 -5.89 -11.49
C GLN A 108 -2.05 -7.36 -11.96
N ASN A 109 -2.53 -8.29 -11.12
CA ASN A 109 -2.68 -9.71 -11.48
C ASN A 109 -3.95 -9.97 -12.31
N LEU A 110 -4.96 -9.10 -12.24
CA LEU A 110 -6.15 -9.18 -13.09
C LEU A 110 -5.84 -9.05 -14.59
N LYS A 111 -4.73 -8.39 -14.96
CA LYS A 111 -4.27 -8.33 -16.36
C LYS A 111 -3.76 -9.68 -16.87
N ASN A 112 -3.21 -10.51 -15.99
CA ASN A 112 -2.68 -11.82 -16.35
C ASN A 112 -3.77 -12.91 -16.39
N ASP A 113 -4.84 -12.78 -15.60
CA ASP A 113 -5.94 -13.75 -15.63
C ASP A 113 -6.87 -13.60 -16.84
N LYS A 114 -7.02 -12.39 -17.40
CA LYS A 114 -7.74 -12.21 -18.67
C LYS A 114 -7.01 -12.86 -19.86
N ALA A 115 -5.74 -13.22 -19.73
CA ALA A 115 -4.97 -13.92 -20.76
C ALA A 115 -5.12 -15.45 -20.71
N LYS A 116 -5.81 -16.02 -19.71
CA LYS A 116 -5.99 -17.48 -19.56
C LYS A 116 -7.36 -18.01 -19.99
N VAL A 117 -8.27 -17.17 -20.46
CA VAL A 117 -9.54 -17.64 -21.05
C VAL A 117 -9.27 -18.09 -22.49
N LYS A 118 -8.93 -19.37 -22.67
CA LYS A 118 -8.96 -19.99 -24.00
C LYS A 118 -10.40 -19.92 -24.53
N PRO A 119 -10.63 -19.47 -25.79
CA PRO A 119 -11.96 -19.53 -26.37
C PRO A 119 -12.35 -20.99 -26.56
N VAL A 120 -13.49 -21.38 -25.99
CA VAL A 120 -14.17 -22.62 -26.31
C VAL A 120 -14.60 -22.51 -27.77
N LYS A 121 -13.95 -23.28 -28.66
CA LYS A 121 -14.42 -23.44 -30.05
C LYS A 121 -15.80 -24.10 -29.99
N ARG A 122 -16.81 -23.42 -30.52
CA ARG A 122 -18.04 -24.06 -31.01
C ARG A 122 -17.85 -24.45 -32.46
#